data_AF-A0A962ZLY1-F1
#
_entry.id   AF-A0A962ZLY1-F1
#
_cell.length_a   1.000
_cell.length_b   1.000
_cell.length_c   1.000
_cell.angle_alpha   90.00
_cell.angle_beta   90.00
_cell.angle_gamma   90.00
#
_symmetry.space_group_name_H-M   'P 1'
#
loop_
_entity.id
_entity.type
_entity.pdbx_description
1 polymer ?
#
loop_
_entity_poly.entity_id
_entity_poly.type
_entity_poly.pdbx_seq_one_letter_code
_entity_poly.pdbx_strand_id
1 'polypeptide(L)'
;MGIEIDRTRFAPEDYERFRDALERNLQALAELLAEPGFGRGPASIGAELEMYIVDAAGRPLHANTEIQQAANDPQLALELNRYNLEYNLSPRLVKEQPFRALEQEMLEKLRALRDVAATRGGRIVPIGIL
;
A
#
# COMPACT_ATOMS: atom_id res chain seq x y z
N MET A 1 0.75 -4.01 -3.02
CA MET A 1 0.44 -4.07 -4.47
C MET A 1 1.15 -5.24 -5.13
N GLY A 2 0.82 -5.55 -6.40
CA GLY A 2 1.57 -6.51 -7.25
C GLY A 2 1.16 -7.98 -7.10
N ILE A 3 0.22 -8.46 -7.91
CA ILE A 3 0.01 -9.90 -8.09
C ILE A 3 1.24 -10.45 -8.81
N GLU A 4 1.93 -11.43 -8.23
CA GLU A 4 2.97 -12.17 -8.94
C GLU A 4 2.34 -12.81 -10.19
N ILE A 5 2.76 -12.36 -11.37
CA ILE A 5 2.38 -12.99 -12.63
C ILE A 5 3.47 -13.99 -13.01
N ASP A 6 3.05 -15.22 -13.28
CA ASP A 6 3.90 -16.33 -13.70
C ASP A 6 4.23 -16.30 -15.21
N ARG A 7 3.64 -15.36 -15.96
CA ARG A 7 3.74 -15.25 -17.42
C ARG A 7 4.25 -13.88 -17.85
N THR A 8 5.29 -13.89 -18.68
CA THR A 8 5.94 -12.68 -19.24
C THR A 8 5.79 -12.55 -20.76
N ARG A 9 5.13 -13.51 -21.42
CA ARG A 9 4.90 -13.52 -22.88
C ARG A 9 3.41 -13.62 -23.19
N PHE A 10 2.89 -12.67 -23.95
CA PHE A 10 1.47 -12.56 -24.29
C PHE A 10 1.26 -12.75 -25.80
N ALA A 11 0.17 -13.41 -26.16
CA ALA A 11 -0.26 -13.55 -27.55
C ALA A 11 -1.19 -12.39 -27.95
N PRO A 12 -1.38 -12.09 -29.24
CA PRO A 12 -2.31 -11.05 -29.69
C PRO A 12 -3.71 -11.15 -29.04
N GLU A 13 -4.22 -12.37 -28.86
CA GLU A 13 -5.53 -12.64 -28.27
C GLU A 13 -5.60 -12.26 -26.77
N ASP A 14 -4.47 -12.28 -26.05
CA ASP A 14 -4.40 -11.81 -24.66
C ASP A 14 -4.61 -10.29 -24.60
N TYR A 15 -4.09 -9.53 -25.57
CA TYR A 15 -4.29 -8.09 -25.65
C TYR A 15 -5.73 -7.72 -26.00
N GLU A 16 -6.37 -8.48 -26.90
CA GLU A 16 -7.80 -8.29 -27.20
C GLU A 16 -8.65 -8.54 -25.96
N ARG A 17 -8.43 -9.67 -25.27
CA ARG A 17 -9.12 -9.98 -24.01
C ARG A 17 -8.92 -8.91 -22.93
N PHE A 18 -7.70 -8.37 -22.82
CA PHE A 18 -7.39 -7.29 -21.88
C PHE A 18 -8.15 -6.01 -22.24
N ARG A 19 -8.17 -5.62 -23.52
CA ARG A 19 -8.92 -4.45 -24.00
C ARG A 19 -10.40 -4.60 -23.68
N ASP A 20 -11.00 -5.74 -24.01
CA ASP A 20 -12.42 -5.96 -23.75
C ASP A 20 -12.74 -5.91 -22.24
N ALA A 21 -11.84 -6.42 -21.39
CA ALA A 21 -11.98 -6.32 -19.93
C ALA A 21 -11.84 -4.88 -19.42
N LEU A 22 -10.89 -4.13 -19.97
CA LEU A 22 -10.69 -2.72 -19.66
C LEU A 22 -11.93 -1.90 -20.03
N GLU A 23 -12.47 -2.08 -21.24
CA GLU A 23 -13.69 -1.40 -21.69
C GLU A 23 -14.88 -1.72 -20.78
N ARG A 24 -15.07 -2.99 -20.38
CA ARG A 24 -16.11 -3.37 -19.42
C ARG A 24 -15.93 -2.68 -18.06
N ASN A 25 -14.71 -2.62 -17.54
CA ASN A 25 -14.43 -1.95 -16.27
C ASN A 25 -14.66 -0.44 -16.35
N LEU A 26 -14.29 0.20 -17.46
CA LEU A 26 -14.54 1.62 -17.69
C LEU A 26 -16.04 1.91 -17.81
N GLN A 27 -16.80 1.04 -18.48
CA GLN A 27 -18.25 1.16 -18.56
C GLN A 27 -18.90 1.02 -17.18
N ALA A 28 -18.50 0.03 -16.38
CA ALA A 28 -19.00 -0.15 -15.01
C ALA A 28 -18.66 1.05 -14.11
N LEU A 29 -17.45 1.61 -14.25
CA LEU A 29 -17.07 2.84 -13.55
C LEU A 29 -17.94 4.02 -13.99
N ALA A 30 -18.19 4.19 -15.30
CA ALA A 30 -19.04 5.26 -15.81
C ALA A 30 -20.48 5.17 -15.28
N GLU A 31 -21.04 3.96 -15.21
CA GLU A 31 -22.36 3.71 -14.63
C GLU A 31 -22.42 4.05 -13.14
N LEU A 32 -21.43 3.61 -12.36
CA LEU A 32 -21.30 3.94 -10.94
C LEU A 32 -21.20 5.46 -10.70
N LEU A 33 -20.40 6.15 -11.51
CA LEU A 33 -20.24 7.61 -11.40
C LEU A 33 -21.51 8.36 -11.80
N ALA A 34 -22.35 7.79 -12.69
CA ALA A 34 -23.62 8.37 -13.11
C ALA A 34 -24.76 8.11 -12.11
N GLU A 35 -24.56 7.21 -11.13
CA GLU A 35 -25.57 6.83 -10.17
C GLU A 35 -25.99 8.03 -9.29
N PRO A 36 -27.28 8.41 -9.25
CA PRO A 36 -27.73 9.56 -8.48
C PRO A 36 -27.38 9.43 -6.99
N GLY A 37 -26.53 10.34 -6.51
CA GLY A 37 -26.09 10.34 -5.12
C GLY A 37 -24.80 9.56 -4.86
N PHE A 38 -24.14 9.03 -5.89
CA PHE A 38 -22.76 8.55 -5.77
C PHE A 38 -21.87 9.64 -5.15
N GLY A 39 -21.03 9.23 -4.19
CA GLY A 39 -20.17 10.14 -3.43
C GLY A 39 -20.88 11.03 -2.40
N ARG A 40 -22.21 10.93 -2.22
CA ARG A 40 -22.89 11.63 -1.12
C ARG A 40 -22.62 10.92 0.20
N GLY A 41 -22.14 11.68 1.17
CA GLY A 41 -21.88 11.21 2.52
C GLY A 41 -20.91 12.15 3.25
N PRO A 42 -20.62 11.88 4.53
CA PRO A 42 -19.56 12.59 5.23
C PRO A 42 -18.21 12.39 4.53
N ALA A 43 -17.42 13.46 4.41
CA ALA A 43 -16.06 13.36 3.88
C ALA A 43 -15.20 12.46 4.77
N SER A 44 -14.28 11.72 4.16
CA SER A 44 -13.27 10.92 4.84
C SER A 44 -11.89 11.16 4.24
N ILE A 45 -10.85 10.84 4.99
CA ILE A 45 -9.45 10.90 4.58
C ILE A 45 -8.77 9.59 4.98
N GLY A 46 -8.07 8.97 4.03
CA GLY A 46 -7.11 7.90 4.27
C GLY A 46 -5.73 8.38 3.85
N ALA A 47 -4.69 7.64 4.24
CA ALA A 47 -3.35 7.86 3.74
C ALA A 47 -2.59 6.54 3.64
N GLU A 48 -1.72 6.49 2.64
CA GLU A 48 -0.70 5.46 2.50
C GLU A 48 0.63 6.05 2.99
N LEU A 49 1.45 5.22 3.62
CA LEU A 49 2.80 5.58 4.04
C LEU A 49 3.77 4.52 3.55
N GLU A 50 4.58 4.88 2.56
CA GLU A 50 5.69 4.05 2.09
C GLU A 50 6.95 4.27 2.94
N MET A 51 7.72 3.20 3.14
CA MET A 51 8.99 3.24 3.83
C MET A 51 10.00 2.27 3.24
N TYR A 52 11.28 2.59 3.45
CA TYR A 52 12.40 1.75 3.07
C TYR A 52 12.99 1.04 4.29
N ILE A 53 13.59 -0.12 4.06
CA ILE A 53 14.28 -0.96 5.04
C ILE A 53 15.77 -0.87 4.75
N VAL A 54 16.56 -0.41 5.72
CA VAL A 54 18.01 -0.28 5.59
C VAL A 54 18.77 -1.04 6.67
N ASP A 55 19.96 -1.53 6.35
CA ASP A 55 20.86 -2.16 7.31
C ASP A 55 21.55 -1.11 8.23
N ALA A 56 22.46 -1.57 9.10
CA ALA A 56 23.24 -0.69 9.99
C ALA A 56 24.14 0.31 9.23
N ALA A 57 24.58 -0.02 8.01
CA ALA A 57 25.37 0.84 7.14
C ALA A 57 24.52 1.81 6.29
N GLY A 58 23.19 1.71 6.38
CA GLY A 58 22.25 2.53 5.59
C GLY A 58 22.02 2.02 4.17
N ARG A 59 22.42 0.77 3.87
CA ARG A 59 22.20 0.13 2.57
C ARG A 59 20.84 -0.56 2.53
N PRO A 60 20.23 -0.75 1.35
CA PRO A 60 18.96 -1.48 1.22
C PRO A 60 19.06 -2.88 1.85
N LEU A 61 18.10 -3.21 2.71
CA LEU A 61 17.96 -4.54 3.30
C LEU A 61 16.76 -5.26 2.67
N HIS A 62 17.04 -6.32 1.91
CA HIS A 62 16.04 -7.04 1.11
C HIS A 62 15.22 -8.04 1.96
N ALA A 63 14.47 -7.53 2.93
CA ALA A 63 13.76 -8.33 3.92
C ALA A 63 12.27 -7.97 4.07
N ASN A 64 11.65 -7.33 3.06
CA ASN A 64 10.28 -6.84 3.17
C ASN A 64 9.25 -7.97 3.39
N THR A 65 9.37 -9.10 2.69
CA THR A 65 8.49 -10.27 2.86
C THR A 65 8.59 -10.85 4.26
N GLU A 66 9.81 -11.04 4.76
CA GLU A 66 10.06 -11.62 6.07
C GLU A 66 9.57 -10.70 7.20
N ILE A 67 9.75 -9.39 7.04
CA ILE A 67 9.27 -8.38 7.99
C ILE A 67 7.74 -8.29 7.94
N GLN A 68 7.13 -8.29 6.76
CA GLN A 68 5.68 -8.22 6.59
C GLN A 68 4.98 -9.43 7.22
N GLN A 69 5.50 -10.64 6.98
CA GLN A 69 4.98 -11.86 7.57
C GLN A 69 5.11 -11.86 9.10
N ALA A 70 6.25 -11.38 9.62
CA ALA A 70 6.48 -11.30 11.05
C ALA A 70 5.62 -10.23 11.74
N ALA A 71 5.36 -9.11 11.07
CA ALA A 71 4.45 -8.08 11.57
C ALA A 71 3.00 -8.58 11.63
N ASN A 72 2.60 -9.46 10.70
CA ASN A 72 1.27 -10.06 10.61
C ASN A 72 0.15 -9.00 10.71
N ASP A 73 0.36 -7.86 10.06
CA ASP A 73 -0.53 -6.71 10.07
C ASP A 73 -1.24 -6.62 8.71
N PRO A 74 -2.58 -6.73 8.65
CA PRO A 74 -3.32 -6.68 7.39
C PRO A 74 -3.22 -5.32 6.68
N GLN A 75 -2.81 -4.26 7.38
CA GLN A 75 -2.60 -2.94 6.79
C GLN A 75 -1.21 -2.79 6.16
N LEU A 76 -0.30 -3.75 6.37
CA LEU A 76 1.07 -3.71 5.86
C LEU A 76 1.17 -4.53 4.56
N ALA A 77 1.50 -3.84 3.48
CA ALA A 77 1.62 -4.41 2.14
C ALA A 77 3.08 -4.42 1.67
N LEU A 78 3.35 -5.35 0.75
CA LEU A 78 4.60 -5.35 -0.02
C LEU A 78 4.53 -4.33 -1.15
N GLU A 79 5.68 -3.71 -1.38
CA GLU A 79 5.97 -2.87 -2.54
C GLU A 79 6.94 -3.54 -3.51
N LEU A 80 7.12 -2.92 -4.69
CA LEU A 80 7.90 -3.47 -5.79
C LEU A 80 9.33 -3.88 -5.37
N ASN A 81 10.01 -3.05 -4.60
CA ASN A 81 11.36 -3.34 -4.12
C ASN A 81 11.31 -4.28 -2.92
N ARG A 82 12.22 -5.26 -2.88
CA ARG A 82 12.39 -6.18 -1.73
C ARG A 82 12.80 -5.49 -0.41
N TYR A 83 13.03 -4.19 -0.45
CA TYR A 83 13.42 -3.35 0.68
C TYR A 83 12.44 -2.18 0.90
N ASN A 84 11.24 -2.23 0.32
CA ASN A 84 10.14 -1.29 0.59
C ASN A 84 8.90 -2.00 1.13
N LEU A 85 8.16 -1.27 1.94
CA LEU A 85 6.87 -1.63 2.50
C LEU A 85 5.94 -0.42 2.45
N GLU A 86 4.64 -0.68 2.51
CA GLU A 86 3.60 0.35 2.54
C GLU A 86 2.58 0.04 3.64
N TYR A 87 2.24 1.05 4.45
CA TYR A 87 1.08 1.01 5.33
C TYR A 87 -0.15 1.65 4.68
N ASN A 88 -1.24 0.89 4.58
CA ASN A 88 -2.57 1.34 4.19
C ASN A 88 -3.38 1.69 5.45
N LEU A 89 -3.41 2.97 5.83
CA LEU A 89 -3.98 3.40 7.11
C LEU A 89 -5.50 3.43 7.08
N SER A 90 -6.11 3.35 8.26
CA SER A 90 -7.56 3.36 8.38
C SER A 90 -8.15 4.69 7.90
N PRO A 91 -9.18 4.69 7.05
CA PRO A 91 -9.87 5.92 6.68
C PRO A 91 -10.54 6.53 7.90
N ARG A 92 -10.45 7.84 8.04
CA ARG A 92 -11.05 8.62 9.12
C ARG A 92 -12.06 9.59 8.54
N LEU A 93 -13.20 9.77 9.20
CA LEU A 93 -14.10 10.87 8.85
C LEU A 93 -13.39 12.20 9.05
N VAL A 94 -13.61 13.15 8.15
CA VAL A 94 -13.11 14.53 8.29
C VAL A 94 -13.99 15.27 9.29
N LYS A 95 -13.92 14.83 10.54
CA LYS A 95 -14.62 15.38 11.69
C LYS A 95 -13.67 15.34 12.89
N GLU A 96 -13.82 16.28 13.82
CA GLU A 96 -13.01 16.35 15.03
C GLU A 96 -11.52 16.64 14.74
N GLN A 97 -10.64 15.65 14.86
CA GLN A 97 -9.18 15.79 14.72
C GLN A 97 -8.59 14.70 13.82
N PRO A 98 -8.98 14.64 12.53
CA PRO A 98 -8.62 13.52 11.64
C PRO A 98 -7.12 13.38 11.45
N PHE A 99 -6.40 14.50 11.35
CA PHE A 99 -4.94 14.50 11.18
C PHE A 99 -4.19 14.01 12.42
N ARG A 100 -4.70 14.31 13.62
CA ARG A 100 -4.12 13.79 14.86
C ARG A 100 -4.32 12.28 14.97
N ALA A 101 -5.52 11.80 14.63
CA ALA A 101 -5.80 10.36 14.61
C ALA A 101 -4.91 9.62 13.60
N LEU A 102 -4.71 10.21 12.42
CA LEU A 102 -3.84 9.67 11.38
C LEU A 102 -2.37 9.63 11.83
N GLU A 103 -1.87 10.73 12.43
CA GLU A 103 -0.52 10.80 12.98
C GLU A 103 -0.30 9.75 14.07
N GLN A 104 -1.26 9.57 14.99
CA GLN A 104 -1.19 8.57 16.04
C GLN A 104 -1.08 7.15 15.46
N GLU A 105 -1.94 6.81 14.49
CA GLU A 105 -1.88 5.52 13.81
C GLU A 105 -0.53 5.32 13.11
N MET A 106 -0.03 6.33 12.38
CA MET A 106 1.30 6.28 11.75
C MET A 106 2.42 6.00 12.76
N LEU A 107 2.44 6.71 13.89
CA LEU A 107 3.47 6.57 14.90
C LEU A 107 3.43 5.20 15.59
N GLU A 108 2.23 4.68 15.86
CA GLU A 108 2.02 3.35 16.45
C GLU A 108 2.49 2.24 15.50
N LYS A 109 2.07 2.32 14.22
CA LYS A 109 2.46 1.37 13.18
C LYS A 109 3.96 1.38 12.93
N LEU A 110 4.57 2.57 12.80
CA LEU A 110 6.02 2.70 12.64
C LEU A 110 6.80 2.16 13.84
N ARG A 111 6.30 2.33 15.07
CA ARG A 111 6.95 1.78 16.27
C ARG A 111 6.96 0.26 16.23
N ALA A 112 5.79 -0.36 16.03
CA ALA A 112 5.67 -1.81 15.94
C ALA A 112 6.53 -2.39 14.81
N LEU A 113 6.51 -1.76 13.63
CA LEU A 113 7.30 -2.21 12.48
C LEU A 113 8.80 -2.11 12.73
N ARG A 114 9.27 -1.06 13.42
CA ARG A 114 10.68 -0.91 13.80
C ARG A 114 11.13 -2.03 14.72
N ASP A 115 10.31 -2.43 15.69
CA ASP A 115 10.63 -3.52 16.60
C ASP A 115 10.78 -4.84 15.83
N VAL A 116 9.88 -5.12 14.88
CA VAL A 116 9.94 -6.30 14.01
C VAL A 116 11.19 -6.25 13.11
N ALA A 117 11.44 -5.12 12.43
CA ALA A 117 12.59 -4.96 11.54
C ALA A 117 13.92 -5.11 12.28
N ALA A 118 14.01 -4.63 13.52
CA ALA A 118 15.21 -4.73 14.35
C ALA A 118 15.61 -6.20 14.63
N THR A 119 14.64 -7.11 14.76
CA THR A 119 14.92 -8.56 14.91
C THR A 119 15.65 -9.17 13.71
N ARG A 120 15.63 -8.47 12.57
CA ARG A 120 16.28 -8.85 11.30
C ARG A 120 17.47 -7.95 10.94
N GLY A 121 17.89 -7.06 11.84
CA GLY A 121 18.96 -6.09 11.58
C GLY A 121 18.55 -4.92 10.67
N GLY A 122 17.25 -4.74 10.45
CA GLY A 122 16.69 -3.67 9.63
C GLY A 122 16.29 -2.44 10.45
N ARG A 123 16.39 -1.27 9.81
CA ARG A 123 15.86 0.00 10.28
C ARG A 123 14.85 0.53 9.27
N ILE A 124 13.73 1.03 9.77
CA ILE A 124 12.66 1.61 8.94
C ILE A 124 12.92 3.10 8.75
N VAL A 125 12.94 3.56 7.49
CA VAL A 125 13.12 4.97 7.13
C VAL A 125 12.01 5.43 6.18
N PRO A 126 11.10 6.33 6.61
CA PRO A 126 10.07 6.92 5.76
C PRO A 126 10.66 8.12 5.01
N ILE A 127 11.30 7.83 3.88
CA ILE A 127 11.92 8.80 2.96
C ILE A 127 11.35 8.59 1.55
N GLY A 128 11.49 9.57 0.66
CA GLY A 128 10.96 9.43 -0.70
C GLY A 128 11.81 8.56 -1.62
N ILE A 129 13.14 8.55 -1.45
CA ILE A 129 14.09 7.86 -2.33
C ILE A 129 15.24 7.32 -1.47
N LEU A 130 15.66 6.08 -1.74
CA LEU A 130 16.85 5.43 -1.19
C LEU A 130 17.89 5.17 -2.29
#